data_AF-A0A1A7WXK5-F1
#
_entry.id   AF-A0A1A7WXK5-F1
#
_cell.length_a   1.000
_cell.length_b   1.000
_cell.length_c   1.000
_cell.angle_alpha   90.00
_cell.angle_beta   90.00
_cell.angle_gamma   90.00
#
_symmetry.space_group_name_H-M   'P 1'
#
loop_
_entity.id
_entity.type
_entity.pdbx_description
1 polymer ?
#
loop_
_entity_poly.entity_id
_entity_poly.type
_entity_poly.pdbx_seq_one_letter_code
_entity_poly.pdbx_strand_id
1 'polypeptide(L)'
;VVTWRLLQDRLPLSVDLQWALSCLCLALQQPCVWNKLSTPEYTTYTCSLIYCLHHIIIAVAVSPGDQLLHPEKKQKHGDAEGDQVDTGHASNECEWRACEIMAELVEGMQSVLSLGHPRNSSFPAFLTPTLRNIVISLSRLPLVNSYTRVPPLVWKLGWSPQPGGEFGTTLPEIPVDFLQEKDVFREFLYRINTLGWSSRTQFEETWATLLGVLVTQPITMEQEEETHQEEDLERTQLNVLAVQAITSLVLSAMTLPTAGNPAVSCLEQQPRNKSLKALETRFGRKLAVIRGEVEREIQALVSKRDN
;
A
#
# COMPACT_ATOMS: atom_id res chain seq x y z
N VAL A 1 16.74 11.15 -15.38
CA VAL A 1 17.20 10.58 -16.68
C VAL A 1 16.22 9.57 -17.25
N VAL A 2 15.81 8.53 -16.50
CA VAL A 2 14.84 7.52 -16.97
C VAL A 2 13.52 8.15 -17.42
N THR A 3 12.84 8.89 -16.53
CA THR A 3 11.58 9.58 -16.85
C THR A 3 11.75 10.61 -17.97
N TRP A 4 12.87 11.34 -17.97
CA TRP A 4 13.17 12.32 -19.02
C TRP A 4 13.25 11.67 -20.41
N ARG A 5 13.84 10.47 -20.54
CA ARG A 5 13.85 9.73 -21.81
C ARG A 5 12.44 9.32 -22.23
N LEU A 6 11.61 8.86 -21.29
CA LEU A 6 10.21 8.53 -21.55
C LEU A 6 9.41 9.75 -22.05
N LEU A 7 9.63 10.92 -21.46
CA LEU A 7 9.01 12.19 -21.90
C LEU A 7 9.46 12.64 -23.30
N GLN A 8 10.58 12.11 -23.80
CA GLN A 8 11.07 12.35 -25.16
C GLN A 8 10.68 11.22 -26.13
N ASP A 9 9.69 10.40 -25.77
CA ASP A 9 9.24 9.22 -26.52
C ASP A 9 10.37 8.21 -26.80
N ARG A 10 11.36 8.13 -25.90
CA ARG A 10 12.45 7.16 -25.96
C ARG A 10 12.36 6.17 -24.82
N LEU A 11 12.16 4.90 -25.16
CA LEU A 11 12.20 3.81 -24.19
C LEU A 11 13.63 3.70 -23.60
N PRO A 12 13.79 3.81 -22.26
CA PRO A 12 15.06 3.50 -21.62
C PRO A 12 15.37 2.01 -21.80
N LEU A 13 16.66 1.64 -21.77
CA LEU A 13 17.04 0.24 -21.74
C LEU A 13 16.41 -0.44 -20.52
N SER A 14 15.94 -1.68 -20.70
CA SER A 14 15.30 -2.45 -19.62
C SER A 14 16.22 -2.60 -18.40
N VAL A 15 17.52 -2.76 -18.63
CA VAL A 15 18.54 -2.84 -17.58
C VAL A 15 18.69 -1.51 -16.83
N ASP A 16 18.73 -0.38 -17.54
CA ASP A 16 18.79 0.96 -16.93
C ASP A 16 17.56 1.21 -16.04
N LEU A 17 16.37 0.82 -16.54
CA LEU A 17 15.11 0.94 -15.80
C LEU A 17 15.10 0.05 -14.55
N GLN A 18 15.52 -1.21 -14.70
CA GLN A 18 15.61 -2.15 -13.58
C GLN A 18 16.57 -1.66 -12.51
N TRP A 19 17.75 -1.16 -12.88
CA TRP A 19 18.73 -0.65 -11.93
C TRP A 19 18.23 0.61 -11.23
N ALA A 20 17.66 1.56 -11.96
CA ALA A 20 17.10 2.77 -11.36
C ALA A 20 16.01 2.46 -10.33
N LEU A 21 15.08 1.56 -10.66
CA LEU A 21 14.03 1.14 -9.74
C LEU A 21 14.58 0.31 -8.57
N SER A 22 15.57 -0.56 -8.81
CA SER A 22 16.21 -1.32 -7.73
C SER A 22 16.95 -0.39 -6.75
N CYS A 23 17.65 0.63 -7.27
CA CYS A 23 18.30 1.64 -6.45
C CYS A 23 17.28 2.43 -5.62
N LEU A 24 16.16 2.86 -6.22
CA LEU A 24 15.10 3.55 -5.50
C LEU A 24 14.50 2.66 -4.42
N CYS A 25 14.18 1.41 -4.74
CA CYS A 25 13.65 0.43 -3.81
C CYS A 25 14.58 0.27 -2.60
N LEU A 26 15.87 -0.02 -2.81
CA LEU A 26 16.83 -0.18 -1.72
C LEU A 26 17.04 1.11 -0.91
N ALA A 27 17.02 2.28 -1.57
CA ALA A 27 17.16 3.56 -0.89
C ALA A 27 15.98 3.82 0.05
N LEU A 28 14.74 3.54 -0.38
CA LEU A 28 13.54 3.71 0.45
C LEU A 28 13.52 2.78 1.67
N GLN A 29 14.24 1.67 1.62
CA GLN A 29 14.38 0.74 2.74
C GLN A 29 15.42 1.20 3.77
N GLN A 30 16.26 2.19 3.44
CA GLN A 30 17.23 2.74 4.39
C GLN A 30 16.58 3.80 5.29
N PRO A 31 16.61 3.64 6.63
CA PRO A 31 15.98 4.60 7.54
C PRO A 31 16.47 6.04 7.35
N CYS A 32 17.76 6.24 7.02
CA CYS A 32 18.32 7.57 6.80
C CYS A 32 17.75 8.30 5.58
N VAL A 33 17.38 7.57 4.52
CA VAL A 33 16.77 8.15 3.32
C VAL A 33 15.28 8.35 3.55
N TRP A 34 14.60 7.33 4.09
CA TRP A 34 13.18 7.41 4.39
C TRP A 34 12.87 8.57 5.35
N ASN A 35 13.63 8.73 6.43
CA ASN A 35 13.44 9.82 7.39
C ASN A 35 13.60 11.19 6.75
N LYS A 36 14.49 11.35 5.76
CA LYS A 36 14.66 12.61 5.02
C LYS A 36 13.47 12.90 4.11
N LEU A 37 12.98 11.90 3.37
CA LEU A 37 11.82 12.06 2.49
C LEU A 37 10.52 12.35 3.27
N SER A 38 10.49 11.99 4.55
CA SER A 38 9.38 12.26 5.47
C SER A 38 9.37 13.69 6.04
N THR A 39 10.34 14.56 5.73
CA THR A 39 10.37 15.95 6.23
C THR A 39 9.80 16.94 5.21
N PRO A 40 9.25 18.09 5.67
CA PRO A 40 8.73 19.13 4.78
C PRO A 40 9.79 19.71 3.82
N GLU A 41 11.07 19.71 4.21
CA GLU A 41 12.19 20.18 3.38
C GLU A 41 12.34 19.38 2.08
N TYR A 42 11.94 18.11 2.07
CA TYR A 42 12.05 17.22 0.91
C TYR A 42 10.74 17.02 0.16
N THR A 43 9.67 17.76 0.48
CA THR A 43 8.34 17.61 -0.13
C THR A 43 8.39 17.60 -1.66
N THR A 44 9.11 18.54 -2.27
CA THR A 44 9.25 18.64 -3.74
C THR A 44 9.94 17.41 -4.34
N TYR A 45 10.93 16.84 -3.66
CA TYR A 45 11.59 15.60 -4.07
C TYR A 45 10.66 14.40 -3.94
N THR A 46 9.95 14.29 -2.82
CA THR A 46 8.97 13.22 -2.59
C THR A 46 7.87 13.24 -3.63
N CYS A 47 7.26 14.42 -3.90
CA CYS A 47 6.30 14.58 -4.99
C CYS A 47 6.92 14.16 -6.33
N SER A 48 8.10 14.71 -6.68
CA SER A 48 8.77 14.37 -7.95
C SER A 48 9.02 12.87 -8.13
N LEU A 49 9.38 12.16 -7.05
CA LEU A 49 9.53 10.70 -7.06
C LEU A 49 8.20 10.00 -7.38
N ILE A 50 7.11 10.42 -6.74
CA ILE A 50 5.76 9.91 -6.97
C ILE A 50 5.32 10.12 -8.43
N TYR A 51 5.49 11.34 -8.97
CA TYR A 51 5.19 11.62 -10.37
C TYR A 51 6.04 10.78 -11.32
N CYS A 52 7.35 10.69 -11.07
CA CYS A 52 8.24 9.88 -11.91
C CYS A 52 7.85 8.40 -11.90
N LEU A 53 7.52 7.85 -10.73
CA LEU A 53 7.07 6.48 -10.59
C LEU A 53 5.78 6.23 -11.37
N HIS A 54 4.81 7.13 -11.22
CA HIS A 54 3.54 7.07 -11.93
C HIS A 54 3.71 7.10 -13.45
N HIS A 55 4.54 8.02 -13.96
CA HIS A 55 4.86 8.10 -15.38
C HIS A 55 5.56 6.83 -15.90
N ILE A 56 6.48 6.26 -15.12
CA ILE A 56 7.14 4.99 -15.48
C ILE A 56 6.10 3.86 -15.57
N ILE A 57 5.20 3.75 -14.59
CA ILE A 57 4.17 2.71 -14.58
C ILE A 57 3.21 2.89 -15.76
N ILE A 58 2.72 4.10 -16.02
CA ILE A 58 1.85 4.38 -17.17
C ILE A 58 2.55 4.04 -18.48
N ALA A 59 3.78 4.51 -18.68
CA ALA A 59 4.51 4.31 -19.93
C ALA A 59 4.78 2.83 -20.24
N VAL A 60 4.80 1.97 -19.22
CA VAL A 60 5.05 0.52 -19.36
C VAL A 60 3.74 -0.28 -19.37
N ALA A 61 2.72 0.13 -18.62
CA ALA A 61 1.49 -0.64 -18.42
C ALA A 61 0.35 -0.26 -19.36
N VAL A 62 0.31 0.98 -19.85
CA VAL A 62 -0.90 1.56 -20.45
C VAL A 62 -0.67 1.80 -21.94
N SER A 63 -1.51 1.19 -22.77
CA SER A 63 -1.53 1.46 -24.22
C SER A 63 -2.05 2.88 -24.50
N PRO A 64 -1.65 3.52 -25.61
CA PRO A 64 -2.19 4.83 -25.97
C PRO A 64 -3.74 4.83 -26.02
N GLY A 65 -4.38 5.61 -25.15
CA GLY A 65 -5.84 5.72 -25.04
C GLY A 65 -6.47 4.90 -23.90
N ASP A 66 -5.71 4.02 -23.25
CA ASP A 66 -6.15 3.30 -22.04
C ASP A 66 -5.82 4.09 -20.76
N GLN A 67 -6.38 3.66 -19.63
CA GLN A 67 -6.09 4.21 -18.30
C GLN A 67 -5.55 3.10 -17.40
N LEU A 68 -4.72 3.45 -16.41
CA LEU A 68 -4.13 2.48 -15.48
C LEU A 68 -5.21 1.70 -14.74
N LEU A 69 -6.23 2.42 -14.29
CA LEU A 69 -7.47 1.88 -13.78
C LEU A 69 -8.62 2.50 -14.57
N HIS A 70 -9.61 1.71 -14.97
CA HIS A 70 -10.83 2.28 -15.51
C HIS A 70 -11.61 2.91 -14.35
N PRO A 71 -11.87 4.23 -14.36
CA PRO A 71 -12.72 4.83 -13.37
C PRO A 71 -14.11 4.21 -13.54
N GLU A 72 -14.61 3.57 -12.50
CA GLU A 72 -16.06 3.44 -12.35
C GLU A 72 -16.62 4.86 -12.38
N LYS A 73 -17.40 5.16 -13.43
CA LYS A 73 -17.93 6.48 -13.79
C LYS A 73 -17.95 7.46 -12.61
N LYS A 74 -16.98 8.38 -12.55
CA LYS A 74 -17.14 9.61 -11.77
C LYS A 74 -18.37 10.31 -12.32
N GLN A 75 -19.46 10.27 -11.56
CA GLN A 75 -20.58 11.18 -11.76
C GLN A 75 -19.98 12.57 -11.59
N LYS A 76 -19.96 13.38 -12.66
CA LYS A 76 -19.51 14.77 -12.59
C LYS A 76 -20.28 15.42 -11.44
N HIS A 77 -19.57 15.86 -10.40
CA HIS A 77 -20.14 16.78 -9.43
C HIS A 77 -20.69 17.96 -10.20
N GLY A 78 -21.97 18.26 -9.97
CA GLY A 78 -22.62 19.44 -10.49
C GLY A 78 -21.93 20.66 -9.92
N ASP A 79 -21.79 21.67 -10.77
CA ASP A 79 -21.49 23.04 -10.40
C ASP A 79 -22.46 23.47 -9.29
N ALA A 80 -22.00 23.48 -8.04
CA ALA A 80 -22.62 24.23 -6.98
C ALA A 80 -21.99 25.63 -7.00
N GLU A 81 -22.62 26.54 -7.73
CA GLU A 81 -22.41 27.97 -7.54
C GLU A 81 -22.66 28.33 -6.07
N GLY A 82 -21.62 28.72 -5.35
CA GLY A 82 -21.71 29.14 -3.96
C GLY A 82 -20.38 29.67 -3.43
N ASP A 83 -20.21 30.99 -3.55
CA ASP A 83 -19.18 31.86 -2.94
C ASP A 83 -17.72 31.38 -2.96
N GLN A 84 -16.98 31.93 -3.92
CA GLN A 84 -15.52 32.01 -3.91
C GLN A 84 -15.06 32.80 -2.69
N VAL A 85 -14.64 32.08 -1.65
CA VAL A 85 -13.70 32.60 -0.66
C VAL A 85 -12.34 31.99 -0.97
N ASP A 86 -11.57 32.78 -1.70
CA ASP A 86 -10.18 32.55 -2.08
C ASP A 86 -9.30 32.52 -0.81
N THR A 87 -9.11 31.35 -0.20
CA THR A 87 -8.15 31.16 0.88
C THR A 87 -7.46 29.78 0.79
N GLY A 88 -6.27 29.74 0.18
CA GLY A 88 -5.24 28.73 0.47
C GLY A 88 -5.11 27.52 -0.46
N HIS A 89 -5.99 27.30 -1.45
CA HIS A 89 -5.92 26.10 -2.30
C HIS A 89 -4.75 26.05 -3.28
N ALA A 90 -4.15 27.18 -3.66
CA ALA A 90 -3.06 27.20 -4.63
C ALA A 90 -1.71 26.68 -4.10
N SER A 91 -1.48 26.62 -2.77
CA SER A 91 -0.12 26.30 -2.26
C SER A 91 0.21 24.81 -2.24
N ASN A 92 -0.79 23.92 -2.24
CA ASN A 92 -0.60 22.48 -2.00
C ASN A 92 -1.11 21.57 -3.13
N GLU A 93 -1.33 22.11 -4.34
CA GLU A 93 -1.86 21.33 -5.48
C GLU A 93 -0.98 20.13 -5.82
N CYS A 94 0.34 20.28 -5.70
CA CYS A 94 1.31 19.25 -6.03
C CYS A 94 1.22 18.04 -5.07
N GLU A 95 1.09 18.33 -3.77
CA GLU A 95 0.95 17.40 -2.66
C GLU A 95 -0.36 16.62 -2.77
N TRP A 96 -1.47 17.32 -3.02
CA TRP A 96 -2.77 16.69 -3.24
C TRP A 96 -2.76 15.76 -4.44
N ARG A 97 -2.17 16.20 -5.55
CA ARG A 97 -2.06 15.35 -6.74
C ARG A 97 -1.14 14.14 -6.50
N ALA A 98 -0.10 14.28 -5.69
CA ALA A 98 0.73 13.16 -5.26
C ALA A 98 -0.06 12.14 -4.40
N CYS A 99 -0.95 12.61 -3.53
CA CYS A 99 -1.88 11.76 -2.78
C CYS A 99 -2.79 10.94 -3.69
N GLU A 100 -3.42 11.59 -4.68
CA GLU A 100 -4.30 10.93 -5.66
C GLU A 100 -3.55 9.86 -6.45
N ILE A 101 -2.36 10.20 -6.96
CA ILE A 101 -1.50 9.26 -7.69
C ILE A 101 -1.17 8.05 -6.83
N MET A 102 -0.77 8.25 -5.57
CA MET A 102 -0.41 7.11 -4.71
C MET A 102 -1.64 6.25 -4.36
N ALA A 103 -2.82 6.85 -4.21
CA ALA A 103 -4.04 6.08 -3.98
C ALA A 103 -4.40 5.21 -5.20
N GLU A 104 -4.23 5.75 -6.41
CA GLU A 104 -4.40 5.02 -7.69
C GLU A 104 -3.38 3.89 -7.83
N LEU A 105 -2.10 4.16 -7.55
CA LEU A 105 -1.04 3.14 -7.62
C LEU A 105 -1.25 2.00 -6.63
N VAL A 106 -1.73 2.30 -5.41
CA VAL A 106 -2.06 1.27 -4.41
C VAL A 106 -3.22 0.40 -4.87
N GLU A 107 -4.23 0.97 -5.51
CA GLU A 107 -5.33 0.20 -6.12
C GLU A 107 -4.83 -0.65 -7.31
N GLY A 108 -3.94 -0.09 -8.13
CA GLY A 108 -3.26 -0.78 -9.23
C GLY A 108 -2.50 -2.04 -8.78
N MET A 109 -2.12 -2.15 -7.51
CA MET A 109 -1.49 -3.36 -6.98
C MET A 109 -2.40 -4.59 -6.91
N GLN A 110 -3.73 -4.43 -6.96
CA GLN A 110 -4.64 -5.58 -7.04
C GLN A 110 -4.69 -6.19 -8.44
N SER A 111 -4.35 -5.41 -9.47
CA SER A 111 -4.56 -5.80 -10.86
C SER A 111 -3.32 -5.60 -11.74
N VAL A 112 -2.98 -4.35 -12.08
CA VAL A 112 -1.89 -4.01 -13.00
C VAL A 112 -0.53 -4.45 -12.48
N LEU A 113 -0.28 -4.32 -11.18
CA LEU A 113 0.97 -4.75 -10.55
C LEU A 113 0.82 -6.09 -9.82
N SER A 114 -0.06 -6.98 -10.30
CA SER A 114 -0.29 -8.31 -9.70
C SER A 114 0.15 -9.41 -10.66
N LEU A 115 1.20 -10.16 -10.28
CA LEU A 115 1.73 -11.25 -11.11
C LEU A 115 0.65 -12.32 -11.35
N GLY A 116 0.42 -12.66 -12.62
CA GLY A 116 -0.60 -13.63 -13.04
C GLY A 116 -2.00 -13.05 -13.24
N HIS A 117 -2.22 -11.76 -12.95
CA HIS A 117 -3.47 -11.10 -13.27
C HIS A 117 -3.57 -10.78 -14.78
N PRO A 118 -4.74 -10.88 -15.44
CA PRO A 118 -4.88 -10.59 -16.87
C PRO A 118 -4.38 -9.20 -17.28
N ARG A 119 -4.60 -8.18 -16.43
CA ARG A 119 -4.09 -6.81 -16.66
C ARG A 119 -2.57 -6.65 -16.48
N ASN A 120 -1.88 -7.63 -15.90
CA ASN A 120 -0.42 -7.65 -15.79
C ASN A 120 0.24 -8.40 -16.97
N SER A 121 -0.54 -9.00 -17.88
CA SER A 121 -0.02 -9.86 -18.96
C SER A 121 0.93 -9.14 -19.95
N SER A 122 0.69 -7.87 -20.22
CA SER A 122 1.55 -7.01 -21.03
C SER A 122 2.67 -6.33 -20.21
N PHE A 123 2.60 -6.40 -18.88
CA PHE A 123 3.54 -5.73 -17.99
C PHE A 123 4.81 -6.58 -17.83
N PRO A 124 6.02 -6.00 -17.95
CA PRO A 124 7.25 -6.75 -17.76
C PRO A 124 7.36 -7.31 -16.33
N ALA A 125 7.21 -8.64 -16.20
CA ALA A 125 7.10 -9.31 -14.91
C ALA A 125 8.29 -9.05 -13.95
N PHE A 126 9.48 -8.79 -14.49
CA PHE A 126 10.68 -8.48 -13.71
C PHE A 126 10.59 -7.16 -12.94
N LEU A 127 9.72 -6.24 -13.34
CA LEU A 127 9.51 -4.95 -12.69
C LEU A 127 8.47 -5.02 -11.57
N THR A 128 7.52 -5.95 -11.65
CA THR A 128 6.36 -6.02 -10.76
C THR A 128 6.75 -6.07 -9.27
N PRO A 129 7.65 -6.95 -8.81
CA PRO A 129 7.99 -7.03 -7.39
C PRO A 129 8.62 -5.73 -6.85
N THR A 130 9.57 -5.17 -7.61
CA THR A 130 10.26 -3.92 -7.23
C THR A 130 9.31 -2.74 -7.19
N LEU A 131 8.42 -2.61 -8.16
CA LEU A 131 7.43 -1.52 -8.20
C LEU A 131 6.41 -1.62 -7.08
N ARG A 132 5.90 -2.82 -6.78
CA ARG A 132 5.02 -3.02 -5.61
C ARG A 132 5.71 -2.56 -4.32
N ASN A 133 6.97 -2.94 -4.13
CA ASN A 133 7.74 -2.58 -2.93
C ASN A 133 7.95 -1.06 -2.82
N ILE A 134 8.27 -0.38 -3.94
CA ILE A 134 8.39 1.07 -4.01
C ILE A 134 7.04 1.74 -3.68
N VAL A 135 5.94 1.27 -4.27
CA VAL A 135 4.59 1.81 -4.00
C VAL A 135 4.26 1.70 -2.52
N ILE A 136 4.46 0.53 -1.90
CA ILE A 136 4.25 0.33 -0.45
C ILE A 136 5.10 1.31 0.36
N SER A 137 6.39 1.44 0.02
CA SER A 137 7.32 2.30 0.76
C SER A 137 6.97 3.79 0.67
N LEU A 138 6.59 4.28 -0.51
CA LEU A 138 6.18 5.68 -0.72
C LEU A 138 4.82 5.97 -0.08
N SER A 139 3.85 5.05 -0.17
CA SER A 139 2.53 5.19 0.48
C SER A 139 2.61 5.25 2.02
N ARG A 140 3.76 4.89 2.61
CA ARG A 140 4.00 5.00 4.05
C ARG A 140 4.56 6.36 4.48
N LEU A 141 4.92 7.25 3.53
CA LEU A 141 5.43 8.57 3.86
C LEU A 141 4.31 9.48 4.40
N PRO A 142 4.57 10.31 5.44
CA PRO A 142 3.55 11.15 6.07
C PRO A 142 2.75 12.02 5.09
N LEU A 143 3.41 12.53 4.04
CA LEU A 143 2.81 13.33 2.97
C LEU A 143 1.56 12.68 2.35
N VAL A 144 1.55 11.37 2.13
CA VAL A 144 0.47 10.67 1.39
C VAL A 144 -0.23 9.59 2.20
N ASN A 145 0.30 9.25 3.37
CA ASN A 145 -0.08 8.03 4.07
C ASN A 145 -1.52 8.03 4.57
N SER A 146 -1.98 9.12 5.18
CA SER A 146 -3.37 9.21 5.64
C SER A 146 -4.36 9.10 4.48
N TYR A 147 -4.12 9.82 3.37
CA TYR A 147 -4.94 9.75 2.16
C TYR A 147 -4.97 8.36 1.52
N THR A 148 -3.82 7.72 1.35
CA THR A 148 -3.72 6.40 0.70
C THR A 148 -4.38 5.26 1.49
N ARG A 149 -4.63 5.46 2.79
CA ARG A 149 -5.36 4.51 3.65
C ARG A 149 -6.88 4.64 3.52
N VAL A 150 -7.38 5.70 2.90
CA VAL A 150 -8.82 5.92 2.72
C VAL A 150 -9.33 5.12 1.52
N PRO A 151 -10.34 4.26 1.69
CA PRO A 151 -10.99 3.57 0.58
C PRO A 151 -11.61 4.54 -0.43
N PRO A 152 -11.45 4.30 -1.75
CA PRO A 152 -12.14 5.07 -2.78
C PRO A 152 -13.64 5.22 -2.57
N LEU A 153 -14.31 4.18 -2.05
CA LEU A 153 -15.75 4.22 -1.77
C LEU A 153 -16.14 5.27 -0.71
N VAL A 154 -15.29 5.55 0.27
CA VAL A 154 -15.55 6.57 1.31
C VAL A 154 -15.71 7.96 0.69
N TRP A 155 -14.90 8.28 -0.33
CA TRP A 155 -15.02 9.54 -1.08
C TRP A 155 -16.35 9.62 -1.85
N LYS A 156 -16.80 8.49 -2.43
CA LYS A 156 -18.08 8.43 -3.14
C LYS A 156 -19.29 8.62 -2.20
N LEU A 157 -19.14 8.25 -0.93
CA LEU A 157 -20.16 8.44 0.12
C LEU A 157 -20.18 9.85 0.72
N GLY A 158 -19.38 10.79 0.18
CA GLY A 158 -19.44 12.21 0.55
C GLY A 158 -18.54 12.61 1.74
N TRP A 159 -17.69 11.70 2.22
CA TRP A 159 -16.73 12.06 3.26
C TRP A 159 -15.67 13.02 2.71
N SER A 160 -15.56 14.21 3.29
CA SER A 160 -14.66 15.26 2.83
C SER A 160 -14.14 16.10 4.02
N PRO A 161 -13.31 15.51 4.91
CA PRO A 161 -12.82 16.20 6.08
C PRO A 161 -11.82 17.30 5.69
N GLN A 162 -11.69 18.31 6.55
CA GLN A 162 -10.63 19.32 6.40
C GLN A 162 -9.26 18.66 6.66
N PRO A 163 -8.30 18.78 5.72
CA PRO A 163 -6.97 18.23 5.91
C PRO A 163 -6.16 19.07 6.91
N GLY A 164 -5.20 18.43 7.58
CA GLY A 164 -4.28 19.07 8.50
C GLY A 164 -2.84 18.57 8.36
N GLY A 165 -2.08 18.69 9.44
CA GLY A 165 -0.68 18.26 9.51
C GLY A 165 0.30 19.18 8.77
N GLU A 166 1.59 18.87 8.89
CA GLU A 166 2.68 19.70 8.36
C GLU A 166 2.66 19.86 6.84
N PHE A 167 2.08 18.87 6.12
CA PHE A 167 1.96 18.88 4.67
C PHE A 167 0.60 19.37 4.16
N GLY A 168 -0.37 19.61 5.07
CA GLY A 168 -1.74 19.95 4.68
C GLY A 168 -2.50 18.82 3.95
N THR A 169 -2.10 17.56 4.17
CA THR A 169 -2.68 16.35 3.57
C THR A 169 -3.09 15.31 4.61
N THR A 170 -2.87 15.58 5.91
CA THR A 170 -3.23 14.64 6.98
C THR A 170 -4.74 14.63 7.19
N LEU A 171 -5.36 13.49 6.93
CA LEU A 171 -6.79 13.28 7.17
C LEU A 171 -7.04 12.66 8.56
N PRO A 172 -8.20 12.92 9.18
CA PRO A 172 -8.63 12.20 10.37
C PRO A 172 -8.96 10.73 10.07
N GLU A 173 -9.12 9.93 11.13
CA GLU A 173 -9.63 8.56 10.99
C GLU A 173 -11.01 8.52 10.33
N ILE A 174 -11.26 7.45 9.57
CA ILE A 174 -12.56 7.22 8.93
C ILE A 174 -13.58 6.92 10.03
N PRO A 175 -14.70 7.66 10.09
CA PRO A 175 -15.76 7.35 11.04
C PRO A 175 -16.26 5.92 10.86
N VAL A 176 -16.49 5.22 11.98
CA VAL A 176 -16.87 3.81 12.00
C VAL A 176 -18.17 3.55 11.21
N ASP A 177 -19.06 4.54 11.13
CA ASP A 177 -20.30 4.47 10.36
C ASP A 177 -20.06 4.13 8.88
N PHE A 178 -19.02 4.70 8.25
CA PHE A 178 -18.66 4.35 6.87
C PHE A 178 -18.10 2.93 6.76
N LEU A 179 -17.48 2.41 7.82
CA LEU A 179 -16.88 1.08 7.86
C LEU A 179 -17.89 -0.02 8.23
N GLN A 180 -19.14 0.34 8.53
CA GLN A 180 -20.25 -0.62 8.61
C GLN A 180 -20.68 -1.09 7.21
N GLU A 181 -20.34 -0.35 6.15
CA GLU A 181 -20.53 -0.81 4.78
C GLU A 181 -19.49 -1.87 4.42
N LYS A 182 -19.94 -3.10 4.15
CA LYS A 182 -19.07 -4.26 3.94
C LYS A 182 -18.02 -4.08 2.86
N ASP A 183 -18.37 -3.44 1.74
CA ASP A 183 -17.44 -3.21 0.63
C ASP A 183 -16.43 -2.10 0.94
N VAL A 184 -16.85 -1.06 1.65
CA VAL A 184 -15.94 -0.03 2.19
C VAL A 184 -14.95 -0.67 3.15
N PHE A 185 -15.42 -1.54 4.04
CA PHE A 185 -14.57 -2.21 5.00
C PHE A 185 -13.55 -3.13 4.32
N ARG A 186 -13.97 -3.91 3.31
CA ARG A 186 -13.04 -4.74 2.51
C ARG A 186 -11.93 -3.92 1.85
N GLU A 187 -12.28 -2.78 1.26
CA GLU A 187 -11.28 -1.88 0.69
C GLU A 187 -10.35 -1.32 1.78
N PHE A 188 -10.88 -0.92 2.93
CA PHE A 188 -10.08 -0.47 4.07
C PHE A 188 -9.10 -1.54 4.55
N LEU A 189 -9.58 -2.77 4.72
CA LEU A 189 -8.78 -3.93 5.09
C LEU A 189 -7.67 -4.19 4.08
N TYR A 190 -7.95 -4.06 2.79
CA TYR A 190 -6.94 -4.16 1.75
C TYR A 190 -5.84 -3.10 1.94
N ARG A 191 -6.20 -1.83 2.14
CA ARG A 191 -5.24 -0.73 2.32
C ARG A 191 -4.36 -0.97 3.55
N ILE A 192 -4.93 -1.25 4.72
CA ILE A 192 -4.14 -1.41 5.96
C ILE A 192 -3.24 -2.65 5.94
N ASN A 193 -3.68 -3.76 5.33
CA ASN A 193 -2.86 -4.98 5.24
C ASN A 193 -1.73 -4.83 4.21
N THR A 194 -1.98 -4.09 3.13
CA THR A 194 -0.97 -3.85 2.09
C THR A 194 0.09 -2.85 2.54
N LEU A 195 -0.33 -1.78 3.24
CA LEU A 195 0.56 -0.70 3.65
C LEU A 195 1.20 -0.93 5.01
N GLY A 196 0.56 -1.72 5.89
CA GLY A 196 0.94 -1.87 7.28
C GLY A 196 0.73 -0.58 8.09
N TRP A 197 1.61 -0.32 9.05
CA TRP A 197 1.59 0.88 9.87
C TRP A 197 2.98 1.52 10.01
N SER A 198 3.02 2.85 10.10
CA SER A 198 4.25 3.66 10.11
C SER A 198 4.67 4.13 11.50
N SER A 199 3.76 4.09 12.49
CA SER A 199 4.02 4.49 13.87
C SER A 199 3.18 3.68 14.85
N ARG A 200 3.58 3.69 16.13
CA ARG A 200 2.79 3.10 17.21
C ARG A 200 1.41 3.75 17.32
N THR A 201 1.33 5.06 17.14
CA THR A 201 0.05 5.79 17.13
C THR A 201 -0.86 5.26 16.04
N GLN A 202 -0.36 5.13 14.81
CA GLN A 202 -1.16 4.58 13.71
C GLN A 202 -1.62 3.13 13.94
N PHE A 203 -0.81 2.33 14.63
CA PHE A 203 -1.23 1.00 15.08
C PHE A 203 -2.41 1.07 16.05
N GLU A 204 -2.32 1.93 17.07
CA GLU A 204 -3.35 2.11 18.10
C GLU A 204 -4.65 2.71 17.51
N GLU A 205 -4.53 3.65 16.58
CA GLU A 205 -5.63 4.21 15.78
C GLU A 205 -6.35 3.10 15.00
N THR A 206 -5.61 2.34 14.17
CA THR A 206 -6.17 1.22 13.40
C THR A 206 -6.84 0.18 14.31
N TRP A 207 -6.21 -0.12 15.45
CA TRP A 207 -6.74 -1.04 16.44
C TRP A 207 -8.07 -0.56 17.01
N ALA A 208 -8.16 0.73 17.40
CA ALA A 208 -9.38 1.33 17.89
C ALA A 208 -10.49 1.34 16.82
N THR A 209 -10.16 1.67 15.57
CA THR A 209 -11.10 1.61 14.44
C THR A 209 -11.68 0.19 14.27
N LEU A 210 -10.84 -0.85 14.26
CA LEU A 210 -11.27 -2.24 14.08
C LEU A 210 -12.14 -2.74 15.23
N LEU A 211 -11.80 -2.37 16.48
CA LEU A 211 -12.65 -2.66 17.63
C LEU A 211 -13.98 -1.89 17.57
N GLY A 212 -13.96 -0.65 17.08
CA GLY A 212 -15.16 0.13 16.82
C GLY A 212 -16.11 -0.61 15.87
N VAL A 213 -15.60 -1.11 14.73
CA VAL A 213 -16.40 -1.90 13.78
C VAL A 213 -16.99 -3.15 14.43
N LEU A 214 -16.20 -3.86 15.25
CA LEU A 214 -16.63 -5.10 15.92
C LEU A 214 -17.71 -4.87 17.00
N VAL A 215 -17.70 -3.73 17.68
CA VAL A 215 -18.56 -3.44 18.84
C VAL A 215 -19.79 -2.62 18.48
N THR A 216 -19.79 -1.93 17.34
CA THR A 216 -20.93 -1.10 16.91
C THR A 216 -22.18 -1.96 16.73
N GLN A 217 -23.21 -1.66 17.52
CA GLN A 217 -24.53 -2.29 17.39
C GLN A 217 -25.41 -1.36 16.57
N PRO A 218 -26.15 -1.87 15.56
CA PRO A 218 -27.15 -1.07 14.88
C PRO A 218 -28.25 -0.64 15.87
N ILE A 219 -28.78 0.56 15.68
CA ILE A 219 -29.96 1.02 16.39
C ILE A 219 -31.13 0.18 15.87
N THR A 220 -31.65 -0.73 16.68
CA THR A 220 -32.81 -1.54 16.33
C THR A 220 -34.02 -0.63 16.12
N MET A 221 -34.34 -0.30 14.88
CA MET A 221 -35.67 0.14 14.50
C MET A 221 -36.49 -1.11 14.23
N GLU A 222 -37.64 -1.24 14.89
CA GLU A 222 -38.57 -2.36 14.72
C GLU A 222 -38.97 -2.50 13.25
N GLN A 223 -38.31 -3.38 12.51
CA GLN A 223 -38.57 -3.68 11.09
C GLN A 223 -38.81 -5.18 10.90
N GLU A 224 -39.39 -5.54 9.75
CA GLU A 224 -39.98 -6.85 9.46
C GLU A 224 -38.98 -8.04 9.64
N GLU A 225 -39.49 -9.22 10.02
CA GLU A 225 -38.66 -10.39 10.38
C GLU A 225 -37.69 -10.86 9.26
N GLU A 226 -37.98 -10.55 7.99
CA GLU A 226 -37.12 -10.87 6.85
C GLU A 226 -35.93 -9.92 6.71
N THR A 227 -36.10 -8.62 6.97
CA THR A 227 -34.98 -7.64 6.93
C THR A 227 -34.01 -7.86 8.09
N HIS A 228 -34.51 -8.31 9.24
CA HIS A 228 -33.67 -8.67 10.38
C HIS A 228 -32.66 -9.80 10.09
N GLN A 229 -33.01 -10.78 9.26
CA GLN A 229 -32.11 -11.90 8.95
C GLN A 229 -30.97 -11.50 8.01
N GLU A 230 -31.25 -10.62 7.04
CA GLU A 230 -30.24 -10.12 6.10
C GLU A 230 -29.24 -9.20 6.81
N GLU A 231 -29.72 -8.28 7.65
CA GLU A 231 -28.89 -7.41 8.49
C GLU A 231 -28.01 -8.21 9.46
N ASP A 232 -28.57 -9.26 10.08
CA ASP A 232 -27.84 -10.15 10.98
C ASP A 232 -26.72 -10.92 10.24
N LEU A 233 -26.96 -11.32 8.99
CA LEU A 233 -25.97 -11.99 8.15
C LEU A 233 -24.83 -11.03 7.78
N GLU A 234 -25.15 -9.82 7.34
CA GLU A 234 -24.16 -8.80 6.98
C GLU A 234 -23.30 -8.41 8.18
N ARG A 235 -23.92 -8.21 9.35
CA ARG A 235 -23.23 -7.99 10.63
C ARG A 235 -22.29 -9.14 10.96
N THR A 236 -22.75 -10.38 10.81
CA THR A 236 -21.91 -11.55 11.08
C THR A 236 -20.69 -11.58 10.15
N GLN A 237 -20.86 -11.21 8.88
CA GLN A 237 -19.77 -11.15 7.92
C GLN A 237 -18.77 -10.03 8.23
N LEU A 238 -19.25 -8.85 8.63
CA LEU A 238 -18.40 -7.76 9.12
C LEU A 238 -17.59 -8.18 10.34
N ASN A 239 -18.21 -8.84 11.31
CA ASN A 239 -17.53 -9.35 12.50
C ASN A 239 -16.43 -10.35 12.15
N VAL A 240 -16.68 -11.26 11.22
CA VAL A 240 -15.66 -12.20 10.73
C VAL A 240 -14.49 -11.44 10.10
N LEU A 241 -14.76 -10.46 9.25
CA LEU A 241 -13.72 -9.62 8.63
C LEU A 241 -12.93 -8.82 9.67
N ALA A 242 -13.60 -8.27 10.69
CA ALA A 242 -12.96 -7.51 11.75
C ALA A 242 -12.03 -8.38 12.60
N VAL A 243 -12.45 -9.59 12.97
CA VAL A 243 -11.61 -10.55 13.70
C VAL A 243 -10.39 -10.97 12.86
N GLN A 244 -10.58 -11.21 11.57
CA GLN A 244 -9.46 -11.49 10.64
C GLN A 244 -8.49 -10.31 10.54
N ALA A 245 -9.01 -9.08 10.46
CA ALA A 245 -8.22 -7.87 10.40
C ALA A 245 -7.41 -7.62 11.67
N ILE A 246 -8.02 -7.82 12.85
CA ILE A 246 -7.35 -7.72 14.15
C ILE A 246 -6.22 -8.74 14.22
N THR A 247 -6.47 -9.98 13.77
CA THR A 247 -5.44 -11.03 13.70
C THR A 247 -4.29 -10.61 12.80
N SER A 248 -4.59 -10.08 11.60
CA SER A 248 -3.57 -9.59 10.66
C SER A 248 -2.75 -8.43 11.25
N LEU A 249 -3.41 -7.48 11.92
CA LEU A 249 -2.76 -6.34 12.58
C LEU A 249 -1.79 -6.81 13.67
N VAL A 250 -2.19 -7.77 14.52
CA VAL A 250 -1.32 -8.33 15.56
C VAL A 250 -0.17 -9.14 14.95
N LEU A 251 -0.43 -9.96 13.92
CA LEU A 251 0.63 -10.67 13.19
C LEU A 251 1.65 -9.70 12.59
N SER A 252 1.21 -8.55 12.08
CA SER A 252 2.10 -7.53 11.52
C SER A 252 3.10 -6.97 12.55
N ALA A 253 2.75 -6.96 13.84
CA ALA A 253 3.65 -6.57 14.92
C ALA A 253 4.74 -7.61 15.23
N MET A 254 4.57 -8.85 14.75
CA MET A 254 5.55 -9.94 14.87
C MET A 254 6.46 -10.08 13.63
N THR A 255 6.45 -9.08 12.74
CA THR A 255 7.30 -9.09 11.55
C THR A 255 8.69 -8.54 11.85
N LEU A 256 9.71 -9.14 11.23
CA LEU A 256 11.12 -8.75 11.33
C LEU A 256 11.66 -8.38 9.94
N PRO A 257 12.59 -7.41 9.83
CA PRO A 257 13.29 -6.72 10.92
C PRO A 257 12.55 -5.50 11.49
N THR A 258 11.56 -4.96 10.77
CA THR A 258 10.81 -3.76 11.18
C THR A 258 9.33 -4.07 11.30
N ALA A 259 8.82 -4.11 12.52
CA ALA A 259 7.41 -4.38 12.78
C ALA A 259 6.50 -3.44 11.97
N GLY A 260 5.43 -4.01 11.40
CA GLY A 260 4.43 -3.25 10.66
C GLY A 260 4.85 -2.73 9.30
N ASN A 261 6.04 -3.06 8.78
CA ASN A 261 6.52 -2.63 7.46
C ASN A 261 6.60 -3.78 6.44
N PRO A 262 5.56 -3.97 5.60
CA PRO A 262 5.53 -5.06 4.61
C PRO A 262 6.58 -4.93 3.50
N ALA A 263 7.19 -3.75 3.30
CA ALA A 263 8.20 -3.56 2.25
C ALA A 263 9.57 -4.15 2.60
N VAL A 264 9.86 -4.37 3.88
CA VAL A 264 11.18 -4.86 4.34
C VAL A 264 11.09 -6.05 5.27
N SER A 265 9.89 -6.40 5.74
CA SER A 265 9.72 -7.37 6.81
C SER A 265 8.82 -8.53 6.41
N CYS A 266 9.10 -9.68 7.01
CA CYS A 266 8.27 -10.87 6.93
C CYS A 266 8.00 -11.42 8.33
N LEU A 267 7.06 -12.36 8.44
CA LEU A 267 6.81 -13.03 9.71
C LEU A 267 8.04 -13.80 10.17
N GLU A 268 8.36 -13.69 11.45
CA GLU A 268 9.44 -14.45 12.06
C GLU A 268 9.19 -15.96 11.91
N GLN A 269 10.20 -16.68 11.38
CA GLN A 269 10.16 -18.12 11.22
C GLN A 269 11.08 -18.79 12.23
N GLN A 270 10.49 -19.55 13.15
CA GLN A 270 11.23 -20.34 14.14
C GLN A 270 11.27 -21.82 13.71
N PRO A 271 12.40 -22.31 13.15
CA PRO A 271 12.48 -23.69 12.68
C PRO A 271 12.42 -24.65 13.87
N ARG A 272 11.55 -25.66 13.77
CA ARG A 272 11.44 -26.73 14.79
C ARG A 272 12.69 -27.61 14.84
N ASN A 273 13.40 -27.72 13.71
CA ASN A 273 14.59 -28.54 13.59
C ASN A 273 15.78 -27.86 14.26
N LYS A 274 16.47 -28.60 15.12
CA LYS A 274 17.72 -28.13 15.73
C LYS A 274 18.84 -28.08 14.70
N SER A 275 19.83 -27.23 14.97
CA SER A 275 21.07 -27.21 14.18
C SER A 275 21.73 -28.59 14.16
N LEU A 276 22.27 -28.96 13.00
CA LEU A 276 22.92 -30.25 12.80
C LEU A 276 24.30 -30.24 13.45
N LYS A 277 24.46 -30.96 14.57
CA LYS A 277 25.75 -31.10 15.29
C LYS A 277 26.90 -31.58 14.39
N ALA A 278 26.59 -32.37 13.36
CA ALA A 278 27.60 -32.85 12.40
C ALA A 278 28.39 -31.72 11.72
N LEU A 279 27.77 -30.55 11.53
CA LEU A 279 28.39 -29.38 10.90
C LEU A 279 29.42 -28.68 11.80
N GLU A 280 29.44 -28.97 13.11
CA GLU A 280 30.35 -28.33 14.06
C GLU A 280 31.79 -28.88 13.98
N THR A 281 31.95 -30.08 13.40
CA THR A 281 33.24 -30.75 13.21
C THR A 281 34.12 -30.06 12.15
N ARG A 282 35.44 -30.34 12.13
CA ARG A 282 36.36 -29.78 11.12
C ARG A 282 35.93 -30.09 9.68
N PHE A 283 35.47 -31.31 9.42
CA PHE A 283 34.96 -31.70 8.11
C PHE A 283 33.55 -31.17 7.84
N GLY A 284 32.70 -31.13 8.88
CA GLY A 284 31.36 -30.52 8.82
C GLY A 284 31.39 -29.06 8.38
N ARG A 285 32.34 -28.27 8.88
CA ARG A 285 32.54 -26.88 8.45
C ARG A 285 32.93 -26.77 6.98
N LYS A 286 33.78 -27.67 6.47
CA LYS A 286 34.12 -27.72 5.04
C LYS A 286 32.90 -28.08 4.18
N LEU A 287 32.10 -29.04 4.64
CA LEU A 287 30.85 -29.42 3.98
C LEU A 287 29.84 -28.26 3.98
N ALA A 288 29.72 -27.52 5.08
CA ALA A 288 28.81 -26.37 5.18
C ALA A 288 29.11 -25.29 4.14
N VAL A 289 30.40 -25.02 3.85
CA VAL A 289 30.79 -24.07 2.79
C VAL A 289 30.31 -24.57 1.42
N ILE A 290 30.63 -25.81 1.05
CA ILE A 290 30.26 -26.37 -0.26
C ILE A 290 28.74 -26.44 -0.41
N ARG A 291 28.04 -26.93 0.63
CA ARG A 291 26.58 -26.97 0.66
C ARG A 291 25.99 -25.58 0.53
N GLY A 292 26.57 -24.57 1.20
CA GLY A 292 26.11 -23.18 1.13
C GLY A 292 26.15 -22.60 -0.28
N GLU A 293 27.19 -22.92 -1.07
CA GLU A 293 27.26 -22.52 -2.48
C GLU A 293 26.13 -23.15 -3.31
N VAL A 294 25.91 -24.46 -3.15
CA VAL A 294 24.83 -25.18 -3.85
C VAL A 294 23.45 -24.67 -3.42
N GLU A 295 23.25 -24.43 -2.13
CA GLU A 295 22.00 -23.96 -1.55
C GLU A 295 21.66 -22.54 -2.04
N ARG A 296 22.67 -21.68 -2.28
CA ARG A 296 22.48 -20.36 -2.89
C ARG A 296 21.96 -20.45 -4.32
N GLU A 297 22.51 -21.36 -5.13
CA GLU A 297 22.04 -21.59 -6.51
C GLU A 297 20.62 -22.18 -6.54
N ILE A 298 20.33 -23.14 -5.65
CA ILE A 298 18.98 -23.69 -5.50
C ILE A 298 18.00 -22.57 -5.15
N GLN A 299 18.35 -21.70 -4.20
CA GLN A 299 17.52 -20.56 -3.83
C GLN A 299 17.33 -19.59 -5.00
N ALA A 300 18.37 -19.32 -5.78
CA ALA A 300 18.28 -18.44 -6.95
C ALA A 300 17.34 -19.00 -8.04
N LEU A 301 17.31 -20.31 -8.23
CA LEU A 301 16.53 -20.99 -9.27
C LEU A 301 15.09 -21.32 -8.87
N VAL A 302 14.85 -21.70 -7.62
CA VAL A 302 13.58 -22.33 -7.18
C VAL A 302 12.77 -21.45 -6.24
N SER A 303 13.38 -20.51 -5.53
CA SER A 303 12.67 -19.68 -4.57
C SER A 303 11.64 -18.76 -5.22
N LYS A 304 10.49 -18.59 -4.57
CA LYS A 304 9.45 -17.63 -4.98
C LYS A 304 9.86 -16.17 -4.77
N ARG A 305 10.94 -15.91 -4.00
CA ARG A 305 11.47 -14.57 -3.71
C ARG A 305 10.41 -13.62 -3.14
N ASP A 306 9.61 -14.14 -2.23
CA ASP A 306 8.57 -13.37 -1.52
C ASP A 306 9.19 -12.34 -0.53
N ASN A 307 10.48 -12.52 -0.17
CA ASN A 307 11.29 -11.66 0.69
C ASN A 307 12.66 -11.39 0.07
#